data_AF-A0AAN6ZD67-F1
#
_entry.id   AF-A0AAN6ZD67-F1
#
_cell.length_a   1.000
_cell.length_b   1.000
_cell.length_c   1.000
_cell.angle_alpha   90.00
_cell.angle_beta   90.00
_cell.angle_gamma   90.00
#
_symmetry.space_group_name_H-M   'P 1'
#
loop_
_entity.id
_entity.type
_entity.pdbx_description
1 polymer ?
#
loop_
_entity_poly.entity_id
_entity_poly.type
_entity_poly.pdbx_seq_one_letter_code
_entity_poly.pdbx_strand_id
1 'polypeptide(L)'
;MPADRFCEDDIAYYLGVLGCVRRVCTLEESMETARGAWEACGTPRRSRKVDLRVPFVVEVPALVGGLLRVYSRWVVAPRVEVDDYLMMAVMVGCLVAVLVVSSLTGGVGVLRLSPGVWVDRCGCRSPTVRGRGADKRVAAEKGMGVDIWTVDASDMTITLMFVYIAESFYLAILTLTKLSILCFYLRTFPSRRFQVVTCCIMAWVGLSGIAFLLAQIFQCHPIAFVWEGWKKGEFGPHRCVDVNLLTYLSAASNIAQDVAILILPLPVLVRLQVALRTKIAIVVMFSLGVFVLLTSCVRLWAIHGFGDSPNPTWDYTDAVIWTGLEVAVSIIVTSLPAIRVLAQRRRSRKRGPHHNVPRSSAGRQDAGAEMGAVGASWGETSSTPATVKTLPGAR
;
A
#
# COMPACT_ATOMS: atom_id res chain seq x y z
N MET A 1 8.58 49.53 -20.45
CA MET A 1 7.98 48.39 -21.17
C MET A 1 6.69 48.04 -20.46
N PRO A 2 5.58 47.81 -21.18
CA PRO A 2 4.30 47.52 -20.55
C PRO A 2 4.35 46.12 -19.88
N ALA A 3 3.89 46.03 -18.62
CA ALA A 3 4.02 44.86 -17.74
C ALA A 3 3.30 43.61 -18.30
N ASP A 4 2.31 43.85 -19.13
CA ASP A 4 1.46 42.91 -19.86
C ASP A 4 2.24 42.00 -20.83
N ARG A 5 3.39 42.42 -21.39
CA ARG A 5 4.26 41.53 -22.21
C ARG A 5 5.18 40.61 -21.41
N PHE A 6 5.34 40.82 -20.11
CA PHE A 6 6.21 39.98 -19.27
C PHE A 6 5.50 38.70 -18.80
N CYS A 7 4.17 38.73 -18.76
CA CYS A 7 3.32 37.66 -18.22
C CYS A 7 2.83 36.69 -19.29
N GLU A 8 2.81 37.12 -20.55
CA GLU A 8 2.39 36.34 -21.72
C GLU A 8 3.55 36.25 -22.72
N ASP A 9 3.95 35.00 -23.01
CA ASP A 9 4.54 34.54 -24.28
C ASP A 9 6.05 34.30 -24.45
N ASP A 10 6.88 34.21 -23.40
CA ASP A 10 8.19 33.56 -23.57
C ASP A 10 8.50 32.55 -22.45
N ILE A 11 8.05 31.30 -22.64
CA ILE A 11 8.47 30.15 -21.81
C ILE A 11 10.01 30.08 -21.75
N ALA A 12 10.70 30.41 -22.84
CA ALA A 12 12.16 30.44 -22.89
C ALA A 12 12.76 31.53 -21.97
N TYR A 13 12.15 32.73 -21.94
CA TYR A 13 12.56 33.81 -21.05
C TYR A 13 12.27 33.46 -19.58
N TYR A 14 11.07 32.95 -19.29
CA TYR A 14 10.67 32.52 -17.95
C TYR A 14 11.58 31.41 -17.41
N LEU A 15 11.89 30.39 -18.23
CA LEU A 15 12.84 29.33 -17.89
C LEU A 15 14.27 29.86 -17.70
N GLY A 16 14.68 30.87 -18.48
CA GLY A 16 15.98 31.54 -18.32
C GLY A 16 16.09 32.32 -17.00
N VAL A 17 15.05 33.07 -16.64
CA VAL A 17 14.96 33.79 -15.36
C VAL A 17 14.93 32.81 -14.20
N LEU A 18 14.11 31.75 -14.26
CA LEU A 18 14.10 30.69 -13.26
C LEU A 18 15.45 30.00 -13.11
N GLY A 19 16.15 29.74 -14.22
CA GLY A 19 17.49 29.18 -14.21
C GLY A 19 18.52 30.07 -13.50
N CYS A 20 18.41 31.39 -13.67
CA CYS A 20 19.24 32.38 -12.98
C CYS A 20 18.90 32.44 -11.49
N VAL A 21 17.62 32.62 -11.15
CA VAL A 21 17.13 32.71 -9.77
C VAL A 21 17.49 31.46 -8.97
N ARG A 22 17.32 30.26 -9.54
CA ARG A 22 17.66 28.99 -8.85
C ARG A 22 19.16 28.81 -8.59
N ARG A 23 20.03 29.48 -9.38
CA ARG A 23 21.49 29.45 -9.18
C ARG A 23 21.97 30.48 -8.17
N VAL A 24 21.36 31.67 -8.16
CA VAL A 24 21.85 32.83 -7.40
C VAL A 24 21.12 33.00 -6.07
N CYS A 25 19.80 32.79 -6.04
CA CYS A 25 18.95 33.02 -4.88
C CYS A 25 18.83 31.77 -4.00
N THR A 26 18.44 31.98 -2.73
CA THR A 26 17.90 30.92 -1.87
C THR A 26 16.52 30.48 -2.36
N LEU A 27 16.05 29.31 -1.92
CA LEU A 27 14.73 28.83 -2.32
C LEU A 27 13.62 29.77 -1.82
N GLU A 28 13.76 30.33 -0.62
CA GLU A 28 12.81 31.30 -0.06
C GLU A 28 12.74 32.58 -0.89
N GLU A 29 13.88 33.20 -1.20
CA GLU A 29 13.94 34.38 -2.08
C GLU A 29 13.40 34.08 -3.48
N SER A 30 13.62 32.86 -3.99
CA SER A 30 13.08 32.44 -5.29
C SER A 30 11.56 32.37 -5.28
N MET A 31 10.96 31.92 -4.16
CA MET A 31 9.51 31.86 -4.01
C MET A 31 8.90 33.25 -3.82
N GLU A 32 9.54 34.14 -3.07
CA GLU A 32 9.09 35.53 -2.92
C GLU A 32 9.14 36.28 -4.25
N THR A 33 10.21 36.08 -5.02
CA THR A 33 10.36 36.67 -6.36
C THR A 33 9.28 36.14 -7.30
N ALA A 34 9.04 34.81 -7.28
CA ALA A 34 7.97 34.19 -8.07
C ALA A 34 6.57 34.66 -7.64
N ARG A 35 6.33 34.84 -6.33
CA ARG A 35 5.08 35.38 -5.79
C ARG A 35 4.85 36.81 -6.27
N GLY A 36 5.86 37.68 -6.18
CA GLY A 36 5.78 39.06 -6.66
C GLY A 36 5.52 39.15 -8.17
N ALA A 37 6.18 38.31 -8.97
CA ALA A 37 5.93 38.21 -10.41
C ALA A 37 4.48 37.75 -10.69
N TRP A 38 4.01 36.73 -9.98
CA TRP A 38 2.66 36.19 -10.09
C TRP A 38 1.58 37.23 -9.74
N GLU A 39 1.78 37.99 -8.65
CA GLU A 39 0.88 39.07 -8.23
C GLU A 39 0.86 40.21 -9.24
N ALA A 40 2.03 40.60 -9.77
CA ALA A 40 2.14 41.62 -10.81
C ALA A 40 1.43 41.21 -12.11
N CYS A 41 1.40 39.91 -12.42
CA CYS A 41 0.73 39.36 -13.59
C CYS A 41 -0.78 39.15 -13.42
N GLY A 42 -1.33 39.30 -12.21
CA GLY A 42 -2.77 39.12 -11.96
C GLY A 42 -3.30 37.73 -12.30
N THR A 43 -2.43 36.71 -12.36
CA THR A 43 -2.83 35.35 -12.71
C THR A 43 -3.71 34.75 -11.62
N PRO A 44 -4.83 34.07 -11.94
CA PRO A 44 -5.72 33.50 -10.92
C PRO A 44 -5.06 32.33 -10.19
N ARG A 45 -5.35 32.19 -8.89
CA ARG A 45 -4.81 31.10 -8.05
C ARG A 45 -5.41 29.77 -8.50
N ARG A 46 -4.56 28.88 -9.03
CA ARG A 46 -4.97 27.54 -9.42
C ARG A 46 -4.94 26.62 -8.20
N SER A 47 -5.88 25.68 -8.11
CA SER A 47 -5.96 24.71 -7.00
C SER A 47 -6.44 23.34 -7.52
N ARG A 48 -5.67 22.29 -7.24
CA ARG A 48 -5.99 20.87 -7.52
C ARG A 48 -6.45 20.11 -6.28
N LYS A 49 -6.88 20.82 -5.23
CA LYS A 49 -7.33 20.17 -3.98
C LYS A 49 -8.54 19.27 -4.15
N VAL A 50 -9.37 19.52 -5.17
CA VAL A 50 -10.48 18.64 -5.53
C VAL A 50 -9.98 17.32 -6.12
N ASP A 51 -8.92 17.35 -6.93
CA ASP A 51 -8.32 16.14 -7.52
C ASP A 51 -7.72 15.23 -6.45
N LEU A 52 -7.12 15.83 -5.41
CA LEU A 52 -6.64 15.12 -4.21
C LEU A 52 -7.75 14.41 -3.43
N ARG A 53 -9.04 14.68 -3.71
CA ARG A 53 -10.16 13.95 -3.10
C ARG A 53 -10.50 12.66 -3.83
N VAL A 54 -10.06 12.49 -5.07
CA VAL A 54 -10.37 11.31 -5.90
C VAL A 54 -9.91 10.00 -5.24
N PRO A 55 -8.69 9.90 -4.69
CA PRO A 55 -8.23 8.67 -4.03
C PRO A 55 -9.13 8.24 -2.87
N PHE A 56 -9.62 9.18 -2.05
CA PHE A 56 -10.48 8.87 -0.90
C PHE A 56 -11.79 8.15 -1.30
N VAL A 57 -12.32 8.46 -2.49
CA VAL A 57 -13.55 7.80 -3.00
C VAL A 57 -13.30 6.32 -3.27
N VAL A 58 -12.10 5.95 -3.68
CA VAL A 58 -11.73 4.55 -3.99
C VAL A 58 -11.21 3.83 -2.74
N GLU A 59 -10.60 4.55 -1.81
CA GLU A 59 -10.14 4.00 -0.53
C GLU A 59 -11.28 3.53 0.37
N VAL A 60 -12.42 4.22 0.41
CA VAL A 60 -13.56 3.78 1.24
C VAL A 60 -14.04 2.37 0.85
N PRO A 61 -14.35 2.08 -0.43
CA PRO A 61 -14.61 0.71 -0.89
C PRO A 61 -13.48 -0.28 -0.59
N ALA A 62 -12.22 0.14 -0.72
CA ALA A 62 -11.07 -0.72 -0.42
C ALA A 62 -11.03 -1.12 1.07
N LEU A 63 -11.23 -0.15 1.96
CA LEU A 63 -11.29 -0.38 3.40
C LEU A 63 -12.48 -1.30 3.77
N VAL A 64 -13.65 -1.05 3.19
CA VAL A 64 -14.83 -1.91 3.38
C VAL A 64 -14.53 -3.34 2.89
N GLY A 65 -13.86 -3.49 1.74
CA GLY A 65 -13.43 -4.78 1.21
C GLY A 65 -12.47 -5.52 2.15
N GLY A 66 -11.49 -4.82 2.72
CA GLY A 66 -10.56 -5.36 3.71
C GLY A 66 -11.25 -5.78 5.01
N LEU A 67 -12.14 -4.94 5.54
CA LEU A 67 -12.96 -5.27 6.73
C LEU A 67 -13.86 -6.48 6.46
N LEU A 68 -14.50 -6.53 5.30
CA LEU A 68 -15.35 -7.66 4.90
C LEU A 68 -14.53 -8.95 4.80
N ARG A 69 -13.31 -8.90 4.26
CA ARG A 69 -12.38 -10.04 4.23
C ARG A 69 -12.10 -10.53 5.64
N VAL A 70 -11.70 -9.66 6.56
CA VAL A 70 -11.36 -10.02 7.94
C VAL A 70 -12.58 -10.57 8.67
N TYR A 71 -13.72 -9.89 8.60
CA TYR A 71 -14.98 -10.33 9.17
C TYR A 71 -15.42 -11.69 8.64
N SER A 72 -15.32 -11.89 7.32
CA SER A 72 -15.71 -13.15 6.69
C SER A 72 -14.88 -14.34 7.16
N ARG A 73 -13.59 -14.14 7.45
CA ARG A 73 -12.73 -15.16 8.05
C ARG A 73 -13.07 -15.42 9.50
N TRP A 74 -13.21 -14.37 10.30
CA TRP A 74 -13.57 -14.48 11.71
C TRP A 74 -14.85 -15.32 11.93
N VAL A 75 -15.87 -15.13 11.08
CA VAL A 75 -17.15 -15.86 11.16
C VAL A 75 -17.07 -17.30 10.64
N VAL A 76 -16.23 -17.60 9.65
CA VAL A 76 -16.21 -18.93 8.98
C VAL A 76 -15.13 -19.85 9.51
N ALA A 77 -14.01 -19.30 10.00
CA ALA A 77 -12.89 -20.04 10.57
C ALA A 77 -12.24 -19.20 11.69
N PRO A 78 -12.46 -19.51 12.97
CA PRO A 78 -11.99 -18.70 14.10
C PRO A 78 -10.46 -18.76 14.32
N ARG A 79 -9.67 -19.20 13.34
CA ARG A 79 -8.20 -19.16 13.39
C ARG A 79 -7.73 -18.01 12.52
N VAL A 80 -7.22 -16.96 13.17
CA VAL A 80 -6.56 -15.84 12.51
C VAL A 80 -5.20 -16.31 12.03
N GLU A 81 -4.92 -16.16 10.74
CA GLU A 81 -3.64 -16.56 10.15
C GLU A 81 -2.74 -15.34 9.91
N VAL A 82 -1.45 -15.56 9.64
CA VAL A 82 -0.46 -14.49 9.42
C VAL A 82 -0.92 -13.50 8.34
N ASP A 83 -1.52 -14.00 7.27
CA ASP A 83 -2.13 -13.21 6.19
C ASP A 83 -3.21 -12.22 6.68
N ASP A 84 -3.99 -12.58 7.71
CA ASP A 84 -5.02 -11.69 8.27
C ASP A 84 -4.41 -10.58 9.12
N TYR A 85 -3.35 -10.89 9.88
CA TYR A 85 -2.61 -9.87 10.64
C TYR A 85 -1.92 -8.87 9.71
N LEU A 86 -1.33 -9.34 8.62
CA LEU A 86 -0.75 -8.47 7.59
C LEU A 86 -1.81 -7.55 6.98
N MET A 87 -2.98 -8.10 6.63
CA MET A 87 -4.08 -7.30 6.09
C MET A 87 -4.62 -6.28 7.10
N MET A 88 -4.73 -6.64 8.39
CA MET A 88 -5.11 -5.71 9.44
C MET A 88 -4.08 -4.58 9.62
N ALA A 89 -2.79 -4.90 9.55
CA ALA A 89 -1.73 -3.90 9.56
C ALA A 89 -1.81 -2.94 8.36
N VAL A 90 -2.08 -3.48 7.16
CA VAL A 90 -2.33 -2.67 5.95
C VAL A 90 -3.51 -1.73 6.15
N MET A 91 -4.62 -2.21 6.71
CA MET A 91 -5.82 -1.43 6.97
C MET A 91 -5.55 -0.28 7.95
N VAL A 92 -4.82 -0.54 9.04
CA VAL A 92 -4.41 0.50 9.99
C VAL A 92 -3.47 1.51 9.33
N GLY A 93 -2.48 1.05 8.56
CA GLY A 93 -1.57 1.91 7.81
C GLY A 93 -2.30 2.82 6.83
N CYS A 94 -3.30 2.30 6.11
CA CYS A 94 -4.12 3.09 5.20
C CYS A 94 -4.94 4.15 5.93
N LEU A 95 -5.54 3.81 7.08
CA LEU A 95 -6.24 4.81 7.90
C LEU A 95 -5.30 5.93 8.34
N VAL A 96 -4.07 5.61 8.73
CA VAL A 96 -3.06 6.63 9.08
C VAL A 96 -2.69 7.48 7.87
N ALA A 97 -2.45 6.88 6.71
CA ALA A 97 -2.14 7.59 5.47
C ALA A 97 -3.28 8.54 5.06
N VAL A 98 -4.54 8.08 5.16
CA VAL A 98 -5.73 8.90 4.90
C VAL A 98 -5.80 10.10 5.83
N LEU A 99 -5.52 9.91 7.12
CA LEU A 99 -5.50 11.01 8.10
C LEU A 99 -4.38 12.01 7.80
N VAL A 100 -3.23 11.55 7.35
CA VAL A 100 -2.10 12.40 6.91
C VAL A 100 -2.48 13.23 5.70
N VAL A 101 -3.04 12.63 4.64
CA VAL A 101 -3.44 13.36 3.42
C VAL A 101 -4.64 14.28 3.67
N SER A 102 -5.58 13.88 4.53
CA SER A 102 -6.69 14.74 4.97
C SER A 102 -6.19 15.95 5.76
N SER A 103 -5.11 15.76 6.53
CA SER A 103 -4.45 16.84 7.25
C SER A 103 -3.77 17.81 6.28
N LEU A 104 -3.22 17.34 5.17
CA LEU A 104 -2.60 18.16 4.12
C LEU A 104 -3.59 18.97 3.29
N THR A 105 -4.80 18.47 3.07
CA THR A 105 -5.81 19.11 2.20
C THR A 105 -6.71 20.13 2.91
N GLY A 106 -6.45 20.44 4.19
CA GLY A 106 -7.20 21.47 4.93
C GLY A 106 -8.53 21.00 5.52
N GLY A 107 -8.72 19.69 5.67
CA GLY A 107 -9.86 19.11 6.39
C GLY A 107 -11.01 18.67 5.48
N VAL A 108 -11.16 17.36 5.33
CA VAL A 108 -12.49 16.77 5.23
C VAL A 108 -13.14 16.98 6.60
N GLY A 109 -14.40 17.42 6.67
CA GLY A 109 -15.13 17.65 7.93
C GLY A 109 -15.39 16.41 8.81
N VAL A 110 -14.56 15.37 8.70
CA VAL A 110 -14.62 14.15 9.49
C VAL A 110 -13.44 14.20 10.48
N LEU A 111 -13.75 14.61 11.71
CA LEU A 111 -12.85 14.74 12.87
C LEU A 111 -11.85 15.91 12.78
N ARG A 112 -12.30 17.09 13.25
CA ARG A 112 -11.39 18.10 13.83
C ARG A 112 -10.74 17.50 15.08
N LEU A 113 -9.72 16.66 14.90
CA LEU A 113 -8.71 16.48 15.94
C LEU A 113 -7.84 17.73 15.88
N SER A 114 -7.92 18.52 16.96
CA SER A 114 -7.19 19.78 17.08
C SER A 114 -5.70 19.58 16.77
N PRO A 115 -5.10 20.32 15.82
CA PRO A 115 -3.68 20.18 15.45
C PRO A 115 -2.69 20.41 16.61
N GLY A 116 -3.16 20.95 17.74
CA GLY A 116 -2.33 21.28 18.89
C GLY A 116 -1.68 20.09 19.62
N VAL A 117 -2.14 18.84 19.40
CA VAL A 117 -1.62 17.71 20.18
C VAL A 117 -0.24 17.21 19.71
N TRP A 118 0.11 17.42 18.43
CA TRP A 118 1.40 16.96 17.88
C TRP A 118 2.47 18.05 17.85
N VAL A 119 2.07 19.32 17.66
CA VAL A 119 2.99 20.45 17.54
C VAL A 119 3.65 20.80 18.88
N ASP A 120 2.93 20.64 19.99
CA ASP A 120 3.44 21.00 21.32
C ASP A 120 4.53 20.04 21.85
N ARG A 121 4.74 18.87 21.23
CA ARG A 121 5.73 17.89 21.69
C ARG A 121 7.11 18.03 21.03
N CYS A 122 7.25 18.84 19.98
CA CYS A 122 8.52 19.03 19.26
C CYS A 122 9.24 20.35 19.55
N GLY A 123 8.79 21.14 20.54
CA GLY A 123 9.62 22.20 21.14
C GLY A 123 10.07 23.35 20.23
N CYS A 124 9.44 23.56 19.07
CA CYS A 124 9.78 24.68 18.19
C CYS A 124 9.00 25.94 18.60
N ARG A 125 9.56 26.71 19.54
CA ARG A 125 9.06 28.06 19.89
C ARG A 125 9.71 29.05 18.91
N SER A 126 9.01 29.44 17.85
CA SER A 126 9.48 30.49 16.93
C SER A 126 9.35 31.89 17.57
N PRO A 127 10.30 32.81 17.36
CA PRO A 127 10.20 34.18 17.83
C PRO A 127 9.14 34.93 17.01
N THR A 128 8.22 35.59 17.70
CA THR A 128 7.18 36.43 17.11
C THR A 128 7.80 37.65 16.44
N VAL A 129 8.00 37.59 15.13
CA VAL A 129 8.26 38.78 14.31
C VAL A 129 6.95 39.57 14.22
N ARG A 130 6.91 40.70 14.93
CA ARG A 130 5.84 41.68 14.93
C ARG A 130 5.93 42.52 13.65
N GLY A 131 5.32 42.03 12.56
CA GLY A 131 5.26 42.69 11.25
C GLY A 131 3.83 42.99 10.79
N ARG A 132 3.66 44.16 10.18
CA ARG A 132 2.41 44.82 9.73
C ARG A 132 1.48 43.96 8.87
N GLY A 133 0.17 44.05 9.17
CA GLY A 133 -0.89 44.16 8.17
C GLY A 133 -1.01 43.07 7.10
N ALA A 134 -1.06 41.78 7.47
CA ALA A 134 -1.52 40.74 6.55
C ALA A 134 -3.06 40.69 6.55
N ASP A 135 -3.64 40.93 5.37
CA ASP A 135 -5.04 40.71 5.06
C ASP A 135 -5.47 39.30 5.48
N LYS A 136 -6.46 39.22 6.38
CA LYS A 136 -7.01 37.97 6.94
C LYS A 136 -7.84 37.16 5.92
N ARG A 137 -7.80 37.51 4.63
CA ARG A 137 -8.50 36.79 3.54
C ARG A 137 -7.72 35.61 2.97
N VAL A 138 -6.41 35.53 3.19
CA VAL A 138 -5.61 34.38 2.76
C VAL A 138 -5.47 33.42 3.95
N ALA A 139 -6.49 32.59 4.17
CA ALA A 139 -6.30 31.40 4.99
C ALA A 139 -5.16 30.58 4.35
N ALA A 140 -4.04 30.48 5.05
CA ALA A 140 -2.90 29.65 4.69
C ALA A 140 -3.39 28.21 4.54
N GLU A 141 -3.57 27.81 3.28
CA GLU A 141 -4.24 26.60 2.90
C GLU A 141 -3.13 25.62 2.53
N LYS A 142 -2.71 24.81 3.52
CA LYS A 142 -1.62 23.81 3.51
C LYS A 142 -1.16 23.34 2.12
N GLY A 143 0.16 23.32 1.95
CA GLY A 143 0.85 23.60 0.69
C GLY A 143 0.60 22.68 -0.51
N MET A 144 -0.07 21.52 -0.39
CA MET A 144 -0.18 20.57 -1.51
C MET A 144 -1.30 20.94 -2.51
N GLY A 145 -1.05 20.76 -3.82
CA GLY A 145 -2.04 21.00 -4.87
C GLY A 145 -2.27 22.48 -5.21
N VAL A 146 -1.38 23.35 -4.79
CA VAL A 146 -1.32 24.78 -5.13
C VAL A 146 0.10 25.14 -5.58
N ASP A 147 0.23 26.24 -6.31
CA ASP A 147 1.55 26.70 -6.77
C ASP A 147 2.47 27.02 -5.57
N ILE A 148 3.73 26.57 -5.66
CA ILE A 148 4.71 26.60 -4.57
C ILE A 148 4.94 28.01 -4.01
N TRP A 149 4.93 29.03 -4.87
CA TRP A 149 5.10 30.44 -4.46
C TRP A 149 3.91 30.99 -3.69
N THR A 150 2.74 30.34 -3.69
CA THR A 150 1.56 30.76 -2.91
C THR A 150 1.54 30.17 -1.50
N VAL A 151 2.53 29.35 -1.15
CA VAL A 151 2.63 28.65 0.14
C VAL A 151 3.53 29.42 1.09
N ASP A 152 3.15 29.54 2.35
CA ASP A 152 3.99 30.16 3.37
C ASP A 152 5.15 29.25 3.79
N ALA A 153 6.29 29.87 4.11
CA ALA A 153 7.52 29.21 4.53
C ALA A 153 7.31 28.19 5.68
N SER A 154 6.52 28.54 6.71
CA SER A 154 6.22 27.63 7.83
C SER A 154 5.42 26.41 7.41
N ASP A 155 4.50 26.58 6.47
CA ASP A 155 3.61 25.52 5.98
C ASP A 155 4.34 24.56 5.04
N MET A 156 5.42 25.03 4.40
CA MET A 156 6.29 24.20 3.57
C MET A 156 6.94 23.08 4.38
N THR A 157 7.64 23.41 5.46
CA THR A 157 8.29 22.41 6.33
C THR A 157 7.29 21.36 6.81
N ILE A 158 6.11 21.79 7.26
CA ILE A 158 5.04 20.88 7.71
C ILE A 158 4.57 19.98 6.57
N THR A 159 4.39 20.54 5.37
CA THR A 159 3.95 19.80 4.18
C THR A 159 4.97 18.72 3.79
N LEU A 160 6.27 19.06 3.75
CA LEU A 160 7.33 18.10 3.43
C LEU A 160 7.42 16.98 4.48
N MET A 161 7.25 17.30 5.76
CA MET A 161 7.23 16.29 6.82
C MET A 161 6.09 15.27 6.62
N PHE A 162 4.88 15.74 6.29
CA PHE A 162 3.75 14.85 6.01
C PHE A 162 3.94 14.03 4.73
N VAL A 163 4.53 14.59 3.67
CA VAL A 163 4.89 13.86 2.45
C VAL A 163 5.85 12.71 2.78
N TYR A 164 6.91 13.00 3.53
CA TYR A 164 7.89 12.00 3.96
C TYR A 164 7.25 10.85 4.76
N ILE A 165 6.33 11.17 5.68
CA ILE A 165 5.58 10.17 6.44
C ILE A 165 4.68 9.34 5.51
N ALA A 166 3.97 9.99 4.58
CA ALA A 166 3.06 9.33 3.64
C ALA A 166 3.81 8.36 2.71
N GLU A 167 4.96 8.76 2.16
CA GLU A 167 5.81 7.90 1.33
C GLU A 167 6.31 6.66 2.09
N SER A 168 6.68 6.83 3.37
CA SER A 168 7.12 5.73 4.23
C SER A 168 6.00 4.72 4.46
N PHE A 169 4.78 5.19 4.76
CA PHE A 169 3.61 4.31 4.90
C PHE A 169 3.24 3.63 3.59
N TYR A 170 3.33 4.34 2.48
CA TYR A 170 3.07 3.80 1.15
C TYR A 170 3.96 2.57 0.84
N LEU A 171 5.27 2.68 1.04
CA LEU A 171 6.21 1.56 0.84
C LEU A 171 5.88 0.37 1.75
N ALA A 172 5.57 0.64 3.02
CA ALA A 172 5.19 -0.38 3.98
C ALA A 172 3.89 -1.09 3.58
N ILE A 173 2.85 -0.35 3.22
CA ILE A 173 1.54 -0.87 2.83
C ILE A 173 1.64 -1.77 1.60
N LEU A 174 2.36 -1.35 0.56
CA LEU A 174 2.52 -2.17 -0.64
C LEU A 174 3.29 -3.46 -0.36
N THR A 175 4.37 -3.37 0.42
CA THR A 175 5.15 -4.56 0.81
C THR A 175 4.27 -5.56 1.57
N LEU A 176 3.53 -5.09 2.58
CA LEU A 176 2.65 -5.94 3.38
C LEU A 176 1.49 -6.54 2.56
N THR A 177 0.93 -5.77 1.63
CA THR A 177 -0.15 -6.25 0.73
C THR A 177 0.35 -7.37 -0.18
N LYS A 178 1.56 -7.22 -0.74
CA LYS A 178 2.20 -8.28 -1.53
C LYS A 178 2.50 -9.52 -0.69
N LEU A 179 3.05 -9.35 0.51
CA LEU A 179 3.29 -10.48 1.42
C LEU A 179 1.99 -11.23 1.76
N SER A 180 0.87 -10.51 1.99
CA SER A 180 -0.45 -11.09 2.21
C SER A 180 -0.89 -11.98 1.03
N ILE A 181 -0.83 -11.49 -0.22
CA ILE A 181 -1.23 -12.31 -1.38
C ILE A 181 -0.32 -13.51 -1.60
N LEU A 182 1.00 -13.40 -1.36
CA LEU A 182 1.91 -14.54 -1.45
C LEU A 182 1.65 -15.59 -0.35
N CYS A 183 1.37 -15.17 0.88
CA CYS A 183 0.95 -16.09 1.94
C CYS A 183 -0.34 -16.84 1.54
N PHE A 184 -1.29 -16.14 0.92
CA PHE A 184 -2.50 -16.77 0.39
C PHE A 184 -2.20 -17.80 -0.73
N TYR A 185 -1.22 -17.53 -1.60
CA TYR A 185 -0.80 -18.47 -2.64
C TYR A 185 -0.16 -19.74 -2.10
N LEU A 186 0.74 -19.64 -1.11
CA LEU A 186 1.34 -20.80 -0.45
C LEU A 186 0.30 -21.74 0.16
N ARG A 187 -0.79 -21.17 0.67
CA ARG A 187 -1.90 -21.91 1.25
C ARG A 187 -2.78 -22.58 0.21
N THR A 188 -3.05 -21.87 -0.89
CA THR A 188 -4.04 -22.32 -1.89
C THR A 188 -3.48 -23.43 -2.79
N PHE A 189 -2.19 -23.37 -3.12
CA PHE A 189 -1.57 -24.29 -4.06
C PHE A 189 -0.54 -25.20 -3.34
N PRO A 190 -0.85 -26.50 -3.15
CA PRO A 190 0.01 -27.41 -2.39
C PRO A 190 1.21 -27.96 -3.19
N SER A 191 1.43 -27.53 -4.44
CA SER A 191 2.52 -28.04 -5.29
C SER A 191 3.88 -27.57 -4.78
N ARG A 192 4.80 -28.51 -4.50
CA ARG A 192 6.14 -28.18 -3.97
C ARG A 192 6.91 -27.19 -4.85
N ARG A 193 6.90 -27.37 -6.18
CA ARG A 193 7.58 -26.46 -7.11
C ARG A 193 7.00 -25.04 -7.02
N PHE A 194 5.67 -24.94 -6.94
CA PHE A 194 4.97 -23.67 -6.80
C PHE A 194 5.29 -23.00 -5.46
N GLN A 195 5.34 -23.76 -4.37
CA GLN A 195 5.66 -23.25 -3.04
C GLN A 195 7.10 -22.73 -2.94
N VAL A 196 8.07 -23.43 -3.54
CA VAL A 196 9.47 -22.97 -3.57
C VAL A 196 9.57 -21.63 -4.31
N VAL A 197 9.01 -21.54 -5.52
CA VAL A 197 9.02 -20.28 -6.31
C VAL A 197 8.33 -19.15 -5.55
N THR A 198 7.17 -19.43 -4.94
CA THR A 198 6.44 -18.44 -4.14
C THR A 198 7.26 -17.98 -2.94
N CYS A 199 7.97 -18.88 -2.26
CA CYS A 199 8.86 -18.54 -1.14
C CYS A 199 10.03 -17.66 -1.59
N CYS A 200 10.63 -17.94 -2.76
CA CYS A 200 11.68 -17.09 -3.34
C CYS A 200 11.17 -15.66 -3.62
N ILE A 201 9.98 -15.52 -4.21
CA ILE A 201 9.39 -14.20 -4.47
C ILE A 201 9.03 -13.51 -3.14
N MET A 202 8.52 -14.26 -2.15
CA MET A 202 8.22 -13.72 -0.82
C MET A 202 9.47 -13.18 -0.13
N ALA A 203 10.59 -13.90 -0.20
CA ALA A 203 11.87 -13.44 0.31
C ALA A 203 12.35 -12.18 -0.42
N TRP A 204 12.26 -12.13 -1.76
CA TRP A 204 12.58 -10.94 -2.54
C TRP A 204 11.73 -9.74 -2.10
N VAL A 205 10.40 -9.87 -2.10
CA VAL A 205 9.48 -8.79 -1.69
C VAL A 205 9.79 -8.30 -0.27
N GLY A 206 9.96 -9.22 0.69
CA GLY A 206 10.25 -8.86 2.08
C GLY A 206 11.59 -8.15 2.24
N LEU A 207 12.67 -8.72 1.69
CA LEU A 207 14.02 -8.14 1.81
C LEU A 207 14.13 -6.79 1.11
N SER A 208 13.63 -6.68 -0.12
CA SER A 208 13.64 -5.41 -0.86
C SER A 208 12.75 -4.36 -0.21
N GLY A 209 11.56 -4.73 0.27
CA GLY A 209 10.66 -3.81 0.96
C GLY A 209 11.27 -3.25 2.24
N ILE A 210 11.93 -4.09 3.06
CA ILE A 210 12.65 -3.64 4.26
C ILE A 210 13.83 -2.73 3.86
N ALA A 211 14.62 -3.12 2.86
CA ALA A 211 15.76 -2.33 2.40
C ALA A 211 15.35 -0.94 1.91
N PHE A 212 14.32 -0.85 1.05
CA PHE A 212 13.80 0.42 0.55
C PHE A 212 13.15 1.26 1.64
N LEU A 213 12.43 0.65 2.59
CA LEU A 213 11.83 1.37 3.71
C LEU A 213 12.91 1.97 4.62
N LEU A 214 13.98 1.22 4.93
CA LEU A 214 15.11 1.74 5.70
C LEU A 214 15.85 2.83 4.94
N ALA A 215 16.08 2.65 3.63
CA ALA A 215 16.70 3.66 2.79
C ALA A 215 15.87 4.95 2.71
N GLN A 216 14.53 4.85 2.67
CA GLN A 216 13.62 5.99 2.72
C GLN A 216 13.70 6.70 4.07
N ILE A 217 13.65 5.95 5.18
CA ILE A 217 13.70 6.52 6.53
C ILE A 217 15.04 7.22 6.81
N PHE A 218 16.13 6.62 6.34
CA PHE A 218 17.49 7.13 6.51
C PHE A 218 18.04 7.77 5.25
N GLN A 219 17.18 8.38 4.42
CA GLN A 219 17.59 8.97 3.14
C GLN A 219 18.59 10.12 3.30
N CYS A 220 18.56 10.83 4.44
CA CYS A 220 19.47 11.91 4.78
C CYS A 220 19.96 11.80 6.23
N HIS A 221 21.20 12.25 6.46
CA HIS A 221 21.75 12.45 7.79
C HIS A 221 22.19 13.91 7.97
N PRO A 222 21.60 14.66 8.91
CA PRO A 222 20.49 14.29 9.80
C PRO A 222 19.14 14.16 9.07
N ILE A 223 18.21 13.34 9.61
CA ILE A 223 16.89 13.08 8.99
C ILE A 223 16.08 14.38 8.84
N ALA A 224 16.24 15.34 9.75
CA ALA A 224 15.55 16.64 9.69
C ALA A 224 15.82 17.42 8.41
N PHE A 225 16.95 17.16 7.75
CA PHE A 225 17.29 17.77 6.46
C PHE A 225 16.28 17.43 5.35
N VAL A 226 15.52 16.33 5.47
CA VAL A 226 14.49 15.97 4.49
C VAL A 226 13.39 17.04 4.39
N TRP A 227 12.94 17.60 5.52
CA TRP A 227 11.85 18.58 5.54
C TRP A 227 12.30 20.02 5.84
N GLU A 228 13.53 20.21 6.32
CA GLU A 228 14.12 21.53 6.58
C GLU A 228 15.23 21.92 5.59
N GLY A 229 15.71 20.99 4.76
CA GLY A 229 16.85 21.23 3.84
C GLY A 229 16.59 22.25 2.73
N TRP A 230 15.33 22.66 2.55
CA TRP A 230 14.97 23.77 1.65
C TRP A 230 15.41 25.14 2.20
N LYS A 231 15.66 25.25 3.52
CA LYS A 231 16.21 26.44 4.19
C LYS A 231 17.73 26.47 4.00
N LYS A 232 18.18 27.06 2.89
CA LYS A 232 19.59 27.11 2.51
C LYS A 232 20.38 27.97 3.50
N GLY A 233 21.40 27.40 4.15
CA GLY A 233 22.34 28.13 5.03
C GLY A 233 22.17 27.92 6.53
N GLU A 234 21.05 27.33 6.99
CA GLU A 234 20.80 27.09 8.42
C GLU A 234 21.29 25.70 8.90
N PHE A 235 21.57 24.78 7.99
CA PHE A 235 21.95 23.41 8.30
C PHE A 235 23.45 23.18 8.18
N GLY A 236 24.03 22.50 9.17
CA GLY A 236 25.41 22.04 9.17
C GLY A 236 25.72 21.01 8.07
N PRO A 237 26.86 20.29 8.15
CA PRO A 237 27.21 19.28 7.16
C PRO A 237 26.13 18.20 7.08
N HIS A 238 25.61 17.99 5.87
CA HIS A 238 24.54 17.02 5.58
C HIS A 238 24.97 16.09 4.46
N ARG A 239 24.48 14.85 4.52
CA ARG A 239 24.68 13.86 3.45
C ARG A 239 23.36 13.17 3.18
N CYS A 240 22.96 13.16 1.92
CA CYS A 240 21.77 12.45 1.45
C CYS A 240 22.14 11.42 0.39
N VAL A 241 21.35 10.36 0.32
CA VAL A 241 21.30 9.47 -0.84
C VAL A 241 20.61 10.21 -1.99
N ASP A 242 20.92 9.85 -3.22
CA ASP A 242 20.17 10.35 -4.37
C ASP A 242 18.71 9.83 -4.32
N VAL A 243 17.80 10.72 -3.90
CA VAL A 243 16.37 10.42 -3.69
C VAL A 243 15.69 10.06 -5.00
N ASN A 244 16.12 10.65 -6.13
CA ASN A 244 15.57 10.33 -7.44
C ASN A 244 15.97 8.90 -7.83
N LEU A 245 17.25 8.58 -7.69
CA LEU A 245 17.75 7.22 -7.94
C LEU A 245 17.04 6.19 -7.06
N LEU A 246 16.90 6.47 -5.75
CA LEU A 246 16.19 5.60 -4.81
C LEU A 246 14.73 5.38 -5.23
N THR A 247 14.04 6.44 -5.63
CA THR A 247 12.65 6.38 -6.10
C THR A 247 12.51 5.57 -7.39
N TYR A 248 13.41 5.75 -8.36
CA TYR A 248 13.39 4.95 -9.61
C TYR A 248 13.65 3.47 -9.36
N LEU A 249 14.64 3.13 -8.51
CA LEU A 249 14.96 1.75 -8.17
C LEU A 249 13.81 1.06 -7.42
N SER A 250 13.22 1.76 -6.45
CA SER A 250 12.08 1.23 -5.69
C SER A 250 10.85 1.04 -6.57
N ALA A 251 10.54 1.98 -7.46
CA ALA A 251 9.43 1.87 -8.41
C ALA A 251 9.64 0.73 -9.42
N ALA A 252 10.84 0.59 -9.99
CA ALA A 252 11.17 -0.51 -10.89
C ALA A 252 11.06 -1.88 -10.20
N SER A 253 11.59 -2.01 -8.97
CA SER A 253 11.45 -3.24 -8.18
C SER A 253 9.98 -3.54 -7.87
N ASN A 254 9.18 -2.51 -7.55
CA ASN A 254 7.76 -2.64 -7.24
C ASN A 254 6.98 -3.19 -8.45
N ILE A 255 7.18 -2.62 -9.64
CA ILE A 255 6.57 -3.11 -10.89
C ILE A 255 7.01 -4.54 -11.20
N ALA A 256 8.31 -4.85 -11.08
CA ALA A 256 8.82 -6.20 -11.34
C ALA A 256 8.19 -7.25 -10.42
N GLN A 257 7.97 -6.91 -9.14
CA GLN A 257 7.27 -7.77 -8.20
C GLN A 257 5.80 -7.98 -8.59
N ASP A 258 5.10 -6.96 -9.06
CA ASP A 258 3.71 -7.08 -9.49
C ASP A 258 3.56 -8.01 -10.70
N VAL A 259 4.48 -7.89 -11.68
CA VAL A 259 4.59 -8.83 -12.80
C VAL A 259 4.80 -10.26 -12.30
N ALA A 260 5.74 -10.46 -11.37
CA ALA A 260 6.06 -11.78 -10.85
C ALA A 260 4.85 -12.41 -10.13
N ILE A 261 4.16 -11.65 -9.29
CA ILE A 261 2.97 -12.09 -8.54
C ILE A 261 1.80 -12.39 -9.46
N LEU A 262 1.63 -11.59 -10.52
CA LEU A 262 0.57 -11.79 -11.52
C LEU A 262 0.81 -13.05 -12.36
N ILE A 263 2.04 -13.30 -12.81
CA ILE A 263 2.37 -14.46 -13.66
C ILE A 263 2.30 -15.77 -12.88
N LEU A 264 2.71 -15.76 -11.61
CA LEU A 264 2.86 -16.94 -10.75
C LEU A 264 1.68 -17.95 -10.82
N PRO A 265 0.41 -17.56 -10.62
CA PRO A 265 -0.74 -18.46 -10.70
C PRO A 265 -1.17 -18.89 -12.12
N LEU A 266 -0.74 -18.22 -13.19
CA LEU A 266 -1.23 -18.47 -14.56
C LEU A 266 -1.01 -19.91 -15.06
N PRO A 267 0.18 -20.52 -14.90
CA PRO A 267 0.42 -21.87 -15.40
C PRO A 267 -0.47 -22.93 -14.73
N VAL A 268 -0.81 -22.71 -13.46
CA VAL A 268 -1.69 -23.59 -12.69
C VAL A 268 -3.14 -23.43 -13.16
N LEU A 269 -3.57 -22.19 -13.42
CA LEU A 269 -4.94 -21.88 -13.83
C LEU A 269 -5.28 -22.38 -15.22
N VAL A 270 -4.33 -22.32 -16.17
CA VAL A 270 -4.54 -22.82 -17.55
C VAL A 270 -4.84 -24.32 -17.56
N ARG A 271 -4.32 -25.08 -16.59
CA ARG A 271 -4.53 -26.52 -16.49
C ARG A 271 -5.79 -26.90 -15.71
N LEU A 272 -6.46 -25.94 -15.08
CA LEU A 272 -7.57 -26.20 -14.16
C LEU A 272 -8.93 -26.11 -14.87
N GLN A 273 -9.62 -27.24 -14.99
CA GLN A 273 -10.99 -27.28 -15.52
C GLN A 273 -11.99 -26.77 -14.48
N VAL A 274 -12.44 -25.53 -14.63
CA VAL A 274 -13.39 -24.87 -13.71
C VAL A 274 -14.71 -24.48 -14.40
N ALA A 275 -15.81 -24.51 -13.64
CA ALA A 275 -17.12 -24.03 -14.11
C ALA A 275 -17.07 -22.55 -14.53
N LEU A 276 -17.93 -22.15 -15.47
CA LEU A 276 -17.92 -20.81 -16.08
C LEU A 276 -17.95 -19.67 -15.04
N ARG A 277 -18.77 -19.78 -13.98
CA ARG A 277 -18.86 -18.77 -12.91
C ARG A 277 -17.52 -18.58 -12.17
N THR A 278 -16.82 -19.68 -11.94
CA THR A 278 -15.50 -19.74 -11.29
C THR A 278 -14.43 -19.17 -12.22
N LYS A 279 -14.56 -19.43 -13.53
CA LYS A 279 -13.70 -18.85 -14.59
C LYS A 279 -13.84 -17.33 -14.68
N ILE A 280 -15.06 -16.80 -14.75
CA ILE A 280 -15.32 -15.35 -14.82
C ILE A 280 -14.70 -14.63 -13.63
N ALA A 281 -14.92 -15.13 -12.41
CA ALA A 281 -14.34 -14.48 -11.23
C ALA A 281 -12.81 -14.56 -11.20
N ILE A 282 -12.17 -15.60 -11.78
CA ILE A 282 -10.70 -15.62 -11.94
C ILE A 282 -10.29 -14.51 -12.91
N VAL A 283 -10.92 -14.43 -14.09
CA VAL A 283 -10.60 -13.40 -15.09
C VAL A 283 -10.69 -12.00 -14.50
N VAL A 284 -11.77 -11.68 -13.78
CA VAL A 284 -11.92 -10.38 -13.11
C VAL A 284 -10.77 -10.09 -12.13
N MET A 285 -10.33 -11.08 -11.35
CA MET A 285 -9.22 -10.89 -10.40
C MET A 285 -7.90 -10.63 -11.12
N PHE A 286 -7.64 -11.31 -12.24
CA PHE A 286 -6.46 -11.04 -13.07
C PHE A 286 -6.52 -9.68 -13.76
N SER A 287 -7.67 -9.30 -14.29
CA SER A 287 -7.87 -7.99 -14.92
C SER A 287 -7.57 -6.86 -13.95
N LEU A 288 -8.03 -6.96 -12.69
CA LEU A 288 -7.72 -5.98 -11.67
C LEU A 288 -6.23 -6.00 -11.28
N GLY A 289 -5.58 -7.16 -11.27
CA GLY A 289 -4.12 -7.26 -11.08
C GLY A 289 -3.32 -6.56 -12.19
N VAL A 290 -3.75 -6.70 -13.46
CA VAL A 290 -3.18 -5.95 -14.59
C VAL A 290 -3.42 -4.45 -14.41
N PHE A 291 -4.60 -4.05 -13.94
CA PHE A 291 -4.90 -2.65 -13.68
C PHE A 291 -3.98 -2.04 -12.60
N VAL A 292 -3.70 -2.76 -11.50
CA VAL A 292 -2.70 -2.33 -10.51
C VAL A 292 -1.35 -2.05 -11.17
N LEU A 293 -0.86 -3.00 -11.98
CA LEU A 293 0.42 -2.83 -12.69
C LEU A 293 0.42 -1.60 -13.61
N LEU A 294 -0.68 -1.31 -14.30
CA LEU A 294 -0.80 -0.09 -15.11
C LEU A 294 -0.73 1.16 -14.24
N THR A 295 -1.41 1.18 -13.08
CA THR A 295 -1.34 2.33 -12.16
C THR A 295 0.09 2.57 -11.63
N SER A 296 0.86 1.50 -11.39
CA SER A 296 2.27 1.61 -10.98
C SER A 296 3.14 2.22 -12.07
N CYS A 297 2.92 1.85 -13.35
CA CYS A 297 3.63 2.44 -14.49
C CYS A 297 3.28 3.93 -14.68
N VAL A 298 2.01 4.30 -14.56
CA VAL A 298 1.58 5.70 -14.67
C VAL A 298 2.13 6.54 -13.52
N ARG A 299 2.19 5.99 -12.29
CA ARG A 299 2.86 6.66 -11.18
C ARG A 299 4.32 6.96 -11.50
N LEU A 300 5.07 5.98 -12.01
CA LEU A 300 6.47 6.17 -12.37
C LEU A 300 6.64 7.29 -13.40
N TRP A 301 5.74 7.37 -14.39
CA TRP A 301 5.72 8.47 -15.36
C TRP A 301 5.43 9.83 -14.70
N ALA A 302 4.47 9.90 -13.77
CA ALA A 302 4.17 11.13 -13.04
C ALA A 302 5.36 11.60 -12.17
N ILE A 303 6.07 10.68 -11.52
CA ILE A 303 7.28 10.97 -10.73
C ILE A 303 8.42 11.44 -11.64
N HIS A 304 8.54 10.89 -12.85
CA HIS A 304 9.55 11.35 -13.80
C HIS A 304 9.30 12.81 -14.20
N GLY A 305 8.05 13.19 -14.47
CA GLY A 305 7.68 14.57 -14.77
C GLY A 305 7.97 15.55 -13.61
N PHE A 306 7.93 15.08 -12.37
CA PHE A 306 8.27 15.89 -11.19
C PHE A 306 9.76 16.29 -11.15
N GLY A 307 10.67 15.39 -11.54
CA GLY A 307 12.12 15.60 -11.40
C GLY A 307 12.66 16.84 -12.12
N ASP A 308 12.03 17.23 -13.24
CA ASP A 308 12.45 18.35 -14.08
C ASP A 308 11.53 19.59 -13.94
N SER A 309 10.48 19.50 -13.11
CA SER A 309 9.47 20.56 -13.02
C SER A 309 9.92 21.80 -12.22
N PRO A 310 9.49 23.01 -12.62
CA PRO A 310 9.69 24.22 -11.83
C PRO A 310 8.74 24.32 -10.62
N ASN A 311 7.62 23.57 -10.63
CA ASN A 311 6.54 23.64 -9.64
C ASN A 311 6.30 22.29 -8.96
N PRO A 312 7.24 21.81 -8.12
CA PRO A 312 7.19 20.47 -7.56
C PRO A 312 5.90 20.22 -6.76
N THR A 313 5.41 21.22 -6.03
CA THR A 313 4.21 21.10 -5.21
C THR A 313 2.91 20.93 -6.01
N TRP A 314 2.87 21.43 -7.24
CA TRP A 314 1.75 21.27 -8.15
C TRP A 314 1.80 19.91 -8.85
N ASP A 315 2.95 19.57 -9.44
CA ASP A 315 3.13 18.36 -10.26
C ASP A 315 3.18 17.08 -9.42
N TYR A 316 3.67 17.15 -8.18
CA TYR A 316 3.64 16.03 -7.25
C TYR A 316 2.20 15.57 -6.89
N THR A 317 1.20 16.41 -7.12
CA THR A 317 -0.22 16.06 -6.92
C THR A 317 -0.63 14.82 -7.70
N ASP A 318 -0.14 14.67 -8.94
CA ASP A 318 -0.45 13.51 -9.77
C ASP A 318 0.14 12.23 -9.18
N ALA A 319 1.38 12.28 -8.69
CA ALA A 319 2.01 11.15 -8.01
C ALA A 319 1.20 10.71 -6.76
N VAL A 320 0.67 11.66 -5.98
CA VAL A 320 -0.18 11.37 -4.82
C VAL A 320 -1.51 10.72 -5.22
N ILE A 321 -2.13 11.17 -6.30
CA ILE A 321 -3.38 10.56 -6.78
C ILE A 321 -3.14 9.11 -7.23
N TRP A 322 -2.09 8.86 -8.02
CA TRP A 322 -1.77 7.53 -8.54
C TRP A 322 -1.32 6.56 -7.44
N THR A 323 -0.57 7.01 -6.43
CA THR A 323 -0.21 6.20 -5.25
C THR A 323 -1.44 5.77 -4.46
N GLY A 324 -2.37 6.70 -4.18
CA GLY A 324 -3.61 6.38 -3.48
C GLY A 324 -4.49 5.38 -4.25
N LEU A 325 -4.63 5.56 -5.57
CA LEU A 325 -5.35 4.61 -6.42
C LEU A 325 -4.70 3.22 -6.43
N GLU A 326 -3.38 3.15 -6.56
CA GLU A 326 -2.64 1.88 -6.55
C GLU A 326 -2.84 1.13 -5.24
N VAL A 327 -2.73 1.81 -4.09
CA VAL A 327 -2.95 1.20 -2.77
C VAL A 327 -4.38 0.68 -2.63
N ALA A 328 -5.38 1.51 -2.97
CA ALA A 328 -6.79 1.15 -2.84
C ALA A 328 -7.14 -0.07 -3.71
N VAL A 329 -6.70 -0.08 -4.96
CA VAL A 329 -6.94 -1.21 -5.88
C VAL A 329 -6.19 -2.46 -5.41
N SER A 330 -4.96 -2.32 -4.93
CA SER A 330 -4.16 -3.45 -4.41
C SER A 330 -4.85 -4.16 -3.25
N ILE A 331 -5.49 -3.41 -2.34
CA ILE A 331 -6.27 -3.95 -1.23
C ILE A 331 -7.50 -4.71 -1.72
N ILE A 332 -8.22 -4.13 -2.70
CA ILE A 332 -9.39 -4.76 -3.31
C ILE A 332 -8.98 -6.10 -3.94
N VAL A 333 -7.97 -6.07 -4.83
CA VAL A 333 -7.44 -7.25 -5.52
C VAL A 333 -7.02 -8.32 -4.54
N THR A 334 -6.27 -7.95 -3.52
CA THR A 334 -5.76 -8.88 -2.53
C THR A 334 -6.88 -9.53 -1.71
N SER A 335 -7.99 -8.83 -1.48
CA SER A 335 -9.16 -9.30 -0.73
C SER A 335 -10.07 -10.26 -1.49
N LEU A 336 -10.13 -10.18 -2.82
CA LEU A 336 -11.01 -11.00 -3.64
C LEU A 336 -10.82 -12.53 -3.47
N PRO A 337 -9.59 -13.08 -3.46
CA PRO A 337 -9.39 -14.54 -3.36
C PRO A 337 -9.95 -15.14 -2.07
N ALA A 338 -9.73 -14.46 -0.95
CA ALA A 338 -10.25 -14.88 0.34
C ALA A 338 -11.79 -14.84 0.36
N ILE A 339 -12.40 -13.75 -0.12
CA ILE A 339 -13.86 -13.60 -0.19
C ILE A 339 -14.48 -14.70 -1.06
N ARG A 340 -13.87 -15.01 -2.21
CA ARG A 340 -14.33 -16.05 -3.14
C ARG A 340 -14.33 -17.44 -2.52
N VAL A 341 -13.23 -17.85 -1.88
CA VAL A 341 -13.11 -19.17 -1.25
C VAL A 341 -14.19 -19.34 -0.18
N LEU A 342 -14.49 -18.29 0.57
CA LEU A 342 -15.52 -18.29 1.61
C LEU A 342 -16.93 -18.34 1.04
N ALA A 343 -17.21 -17.60 -0.03
CA ALA A 343 -18.49 -17.64 -0.73
C ALA A 343 -18.79 -19.05 -1.25
N GLN A 344 -17.79 -19.76 -1.76
CA GLN A 344 -17.92 -21.16 -2.20
C GLN A 344 -18.22 -22.10 -1.02
N ARG A 345 -17.51 -21.98 0.12
CA ARG A 345 -17.75 -22.79 1.33
C ARG A 345 -19.16 -22.59 1.90
N ARG A 346 -19.63 -21.35 2.03
CA ARG A 346 -20.98 -21.05 2.54
C ARG A 346 -22.08 -21.62 1.64
N ARG A 347 -21.92 -21.54 0.32
CA ARG A 347 -22.88 -22.13 -0.63
C ARG A 347 -22.92 -23.65 -0.55
N SER A 348 -21.77 -24.30 -0.39
CA SER A 348 -21.69 -25.74 -0.14
C SER A 348 -22.40 -26.13 1.16
N ARG A 349 -22.21 -25.39 2.26
CA ARG A 349 -22.90 -25.65 3.53
C ARG A 349 -24.42 -25.44 3.47
N LYS A 350 -24.91 -24.48 2.67
CA LYS A 350 -26.36 -24.25 2.45
C LYS A 350 -26.99 -25.31 1.55
N ARG A 351 -26.23 -25.89 0.61
CA ARG A 351 -26.61 -27.11 -0.13
C ARG A 351 -26.20 -28.32 0.70
N GLY A 352 -26.91 -28.58 1.80
CA GLY A 352 -26.71 -29.78 2.59
C GLY A 352 -26.73 -31.06 1.72
N PRO A 353 -26.08 -32.14 2.14
CA PRO A 353 -26.04 -33.37 1.36
C PRO A 353 -27.47 -33.87 1.14
N HIS A 354 -27.91 -33.94 -0.11
CA HIS A 354 -29.06 -34.77 -0.47
C HIS A 354 -28.65 -36.22 -0.16
N HIS A 355 -29.03 -36.71 1.01
CA HIS A 355 -29.01 -38.13 1.30
C HIS A 355 -30.06 -38.77 0.39
N ASN A 356 -29.66 -39.20 -0.80
CA ASN A 356 -30.39 -40.24 -1.51
C ASN A 356 -30.18 -41.53 -0.71
N VAL A 357 -31.00 -41.72 0.33
CA VAL A 357 -31.21 -43.04 0.91
C VAL A 357 -31.85 -43.87 -0.20
N PRO A 358 -31.21 -44.93 -0.71
CA PRO A 358 -31.92 -45.89 -1.54
C PRO A 358 -32.96 -46.52 -0.63
N ARG A 359 -34.24 -46.24 -0.90
CA ARG A 359 -35.36 -46.88 -0.23
C ARG A 359 -35.38 -48.33 -0.72
N SER A 360 -34.68 -49.23 -0.03
CA SER A 360 -34.81 -50.66 -0.30
C SER A 360 -36.23 -51.08 0.06
N SER A 361 -36.94 -51.55 -0.96
CA SER A 361 -38.27 -52.13 -0.88
C SER A 361 -38.28 -53.36 0.00
N ALA A 362 -39.38 -53.49 0.75
CA ALA A 362 -39.72 -54.63 1.59
C ALA A 362 -39.61 -55.98 0.86
N GLY A 363 -39.14 -56.99 1.59
CA GLY A 363 -39.30 -58.40 1.30
C GLY A 363 -39.33 -59.15 2.64
N ARG A 364 -40.47 -59.78 2.94
CA ARG A 364 -40.83 -60.49 4.18
C ARG A 364 -40.82 -61.99 3.90
N GLN A 365 -40.35 -62.80 4.87
CA GLN A 365 -40.51 -64.26 5.12
C GLN A 365 -39.16 -64.81 5.63
N ASP A 366 -39.02 -65.77 6.53
CA ASP A 366 -39.79 -66.32 7.65
C ASP A 366 -38.78 -67.25 8.39
N ALA A 367 -38.98 -67.41 9.71
CA ALA A 367 -38.60 -68.50 10.61
C ALA A 367 -37.28 -69.32 10.45
N GLY A 368 -36.54 -69.48 11.56
CA GLY A 368 -35.62 -70.61 11.78
C GLY A 368 -34.66 -70.39 12.95
N ALA A 369 -34.80 -71.19 14.01
CA ALA A 369 -34.06 -71.16 15.26
C ALA A 369 -32.57 -71.56 15.13
N GLU A 370 -31.71 -71.05 16.02
CA GLU A 370 -31.00 -71.88 17.02
C GLU A 370 -30.11 -71.04 17.96
N MET A 371 -30.13 -71.46 19.23
CA MET A 371 -29.31 -71.01 20.35
C MET A 371 -27.98 -71.77 20.36
N GLY A 372 -26.88 -71.10 20.69
CA GLY A 372 -25.60 -71.73 20.99
C GLY A 372 -24.71 -70.82 21.82
N ALA A 373 -24.62 -71.11 23.12
CA ALA A 373 -23.75 -70.47 24.09
C ALA A 373 -22.29 -71.01 23.99
N VAL A 374 -21.43 -70.59 24.95
CA VAL A 374 -19.99 -70.89 25.19
C VAL A 374 -19.09 -69.77 24.66
N GLY A 375 -18.21 -69.09 25.42
CA GLY A 375 -17.68 -69.29 26.77
C GLY A 375 -16.16 -69.02 26.75
N ALA A 376 -15.69 -68.12 27.62
CA ALA A 376 -14.34 -68.04 28.26
C ALA A 376 -13.06 -68.14 27.40
N SER A 377 -12.23 -67.07 27.31
CA SER A 377 -11.09 -66.75 28.22
C SER A 377 -9.87 -67.65 28.09
N TRP A 378 -8.71 -67.08 27.70
CA TRP A 378 -7.32 -67.31 28.17
C TRP A 378 -6.50 -66.08 27.70
N GLY A 379 -5.82 -65.29 28.56
CA GLY A 379 -4.52 -65.57 29.21
C GLY A 379 -3.37 -65.43 28.19
N GLU A 380 -2.24 -64.72 28.35
CA GLU A 380 -1.56 -64.16 29.51
C GLU A 380 -0.37 -63.26 29.02
N THR A 381 -0.13 -62.15 29.72
CA THR A 381 1.15 -61.54 30.17
C THR A 381 2.41 -61.32 29.28
N SER A 382 2.88 -60.04 29.31
CA SER A 382 4.26 -59.49 29.58
C SER A 382 5.52 -60.26 29.13
N SER A 383 6.64 -59.69 28.67
CA SER A 383 7.39 -58.46 29.02
C SER A 383 8.72 -58.39 28.23
N THR A 384 9.19 -57.17 27.91
CA THR A 384 10.62 -56.71 27.85
C THR A 384 11.52 -57.15 26.65
N PRO A 385 12.75 -56.61 26.49
CA PRO A 385 13.05 -55.45 25.64
C PRO A 385 14.14 -55.73 24.58
N ALA A 386 14.53 -54.68 23.84
CA ALA A 386 15.51 -54.70 22.76
C ALA A 386 16.95 -55.09 23.18
N THR A 387 17.63 -55.91 22.38
CA THR A 387 19.09 -55.85 22.21
C THR A 387 19.54 -56.32 20.82
N VAL A 388 20.58 -55.62 20.36
CA VAL A 388 21.24 -55.60 19.05
C VAL A 388 21.94 -56.92 18.70
N LYS A 389 21.88 -57.27 17.40
CA LYS A 389 22.66 -58.36 16.76
C LYS A 389 24.08 -57.89 16.44
N THR A 390 25.09 -58.64 16.85
CA THR A 390 26.42 -58.69 16.20
C THR A 390 26.78 -60.14 15.84
N LEU A 391 27.41 -60.27 14.68
CA LEU A 391 27.71 -61.48 13.90
C LEU A 391 28.69 -62.47 14.56
N PRO A 392 28.72 -63.75 14.11
CA PRO A 392 29.70 -64.76 14.52
C PRO A 392 30.82 -65.00 13.48
N GLY A 393 31.90 -65.64 13.91
CA GLY A 393 32.95 -66.25 13.08
C GLY A 393 34.34 -65.88 13.58
N ALA A 394 35.12 -66.68 14.31
CA ALA A 394 35.54 -68.09 14.13
C ALA A 394 36.50 -68.31 12.94
N ARG A 395 37.76 -68.57 13.34
CA ARG A 395 38.96 -69.02 12.60
C ARG A 395 39.80 -67.97 11.88
#